data_AF-A0A969KBZ4-F1
#
_entry.id   AF-A0A969KBZ4-F1
#
_cell.length_a   1.000
_cell.length_b   1.000
_cell.length_c   1.000
_cell.angle_alpha   90.00
_cell.angle_beta   90.00
_cell.angle_gamma   90.00
#
_symmetry.space_group_name_H-M   'P 1'
#
loop_
_entity.id
_entity.type
_entity.pdbx_description
1 polymer ?
#
loop_
_entity_poly.entity_id
_entity_poly.type
_entity_poly.pdbx_seq_one_letter_code
_entity_poly.pdbx_strand_id
1 'polypeptide(L)'
;MTKEQDQRELPRKERKQRELLNTSIDLLEGEEITYFVNRHWAELIPKMASPILIALVGLAFFAYRALGGTFVSQWPFVYVDPRLGAVQTFDALNLVLLGLSLVGIVFAYYLYVEWNDDYLILTNRRVIAWKQDLLGRHTQNQMDIDDVKSVLASTKTYLQHWLGYGTITVTSAAFGSKLEFKRAGNPQEMQKRINGGVGNSRQRQNKQYFDSMIQSNVYNTKPQERTPWPLHHLTRKREGISRLFEDNPQIDEESGTVLWRKHWVFLPVVLTAPVIFLVVSLVILFTVSQFVSLGTLWMTVLIVPVLLVFLGWGWYEVEDESNERYQLTANDVKSLYKKPLGPEESNVAGLGGIQNVTHKTTFFSRLLKYGDVVIDTAGGGKQIIFQRIPRPSEASSTISEYQALFRKREKYTDALTLLKYYHQSQQEHQRAYLDELLMTRLPSATNGNRESANGHQEQAKEQDTRGESSPPAPETQALPTVPSGGGVTATDGPLVSLDKPETGGAARALEPGGDETMVAEAEPEPDGVSPEHDRDRPDSPSPSANERQGGDPTASRQPARTSQPPRGNRVP
;
A
#
# COMPACT_ATOMS: atom_id res chain seq x y z
N MET A 1 -28.24 24.04 -4.11
CA MET A 1 -28.91 23.76 -5.39
C MET A 1 -27.98 23.11 -6.40
N THR A 2 -26.76 23.62 -6.64
CA THR A 2 -25.79 23.07 -7.62
C THR A 2 -25.54 21.56 -7.56
N LYS A 3 -25.44 20.94 -6.36
CA LYS A 3 -25.16 19.49 -6.23
C LYS A 3 -26.13 18.57 -6.99
N GLU A 4 -27.42 18.93 -7.11
CA GLU A 4 -28.37 18.11 -7.87
C GLU A 4 -28.25 18.27 -9.38
N GLN A 5 -27.85 19.44 -9.88
CA GLN A 5 -27.80 19.70 -11.32
C GLN A 5 -26.64 18.94 -11.98
N ASP A 6 -25.46 18.96 -11.36
CA ASP A 6 -24.26 18.26 -11.84
C ASP A 6 -24.49 16.72 -11.87
N GLN A 7 -25.21 16.18 -10.89
CA GLN A 7 -25.62 14.77 -10.86
C GLN A 7 -26.73 14.43 -11.89
N ARG A 8 -27.47 15.44 -12.41
CA ARG A 8 -28.57 15.24 -13.36
C ARG A 8 -28.11 15.10 -14.82
N GLU A 9 -26.87 15.43 -15.16
CA GLU A 9 -26.34 15.29 -16.53
C GLU A 9 -25.63 13.95 -16.80
N LEU A 10 -25.08 13.29 -15.76
CA LEU A 10 -24.39 11.99 -15.90
C LEU A 10 -25.29 10.91 -16.54
N PRO A 11 -24.79 10.10 -17.49
CA PRO A 11 -25.61 9.09 -18.16
C PRO A 11 -26.03 7.95 -17.20
N ARG A 12 -27.19 7.32 -17.49
CA ARG A 12 -27.83 6.33 -16.59
C ARG A 12 -26.94 5.14 -16.20
N LYS A 13 -25.95 4.76 -17.03
CA LYS A 13 -24.98 3.69 -16.73
C LYS A 13 -24.01 4.13 -15.63
N GLU A 14 -23.39 5.29 -15.80
CA GLU A 14 -22.41 5.83 -14.85
C GLU A 14 -23.01 6.11 -13.47
N ARG A 15 -24.28 6.52 -13.38
CA ARG A 15 -24.94 6.68 -12.06
C ARG A 15 -25.04 5.36 -11.31
N LYS A 16 -25.52 4.29 -11.98
CA LYS A 16 -25.56 2.95 -11.38
C LYS A 16 -24.16 2.43 -11.02
N GLN A 17 -23.15 2.72 -11.83
CA GLN A 17 -21.76 2.37 -11.50
C GLN A 17 -21.26 3.15 -10.28
N ARG A 18 -21.48 4.47 -10.18
CA ARG A 18 -21.16 5.27 -8.99
C ARG A 18 -21.88 4.78 -7.74
N GLU A 19 -23.16 4.44 -7.85
CA GLU A 19 -23.98 3.88 -6.77
C GLU A 19 -23.45 2.53 -6.28
N LEU A 20 -23.08 1.63 -7.19
CA LEU A 20 -22.42 0.36 -6.87
C LEU A 20 -21.03 0.57 -6.23
N LEU A 21 -20.18 1.44 -6.80
CA LEU A 21 -18.85 1.76 -6.28
C LEU A 21 -18.92 2.34 -4.86
N ASN A 22 -19.83 3.29 -4.61
CA ASN A 22 -20.09 3.85 -3.28
C ASN A 22 -20.60 2.80 -2.26
N THR A 23 -21.19 1.70 -2.74
CA THR A 23 -21.69 0.60 -1.88
C THR A 23 -20.62 -0.48 -1.65
N SER A 24 -19.69 -0.65 -2.59
CA SER A 24 -18.63 -1.68 -2.53
C SER A 24 -17.31 -1.22 -1.91
N ILE A 25 -17.09 0.09 -1.80
CA ILE A 25 -15.86 0.70 -1.27
C ILE A 25 -16.20 1.39 0.05
N ASP A 26 -15.43 1.10 1.11
CA ASP A 26 -15.52 1.84 2.37
C ASP A 26 -14.92 3.26 2.20
N LEU A 27 -15.76 4.17 1.71
CA LEU A 27 -15.51 5.61 1.66
C LEU A 27 -15.54 6.21 3.07
N LEU A 28 -14.67 7.18 3.34
CA LEU A 28 -14.64 7.91 4.60
C LEU A 28 -15.82 8.91 4.70
N GLU A 29 -16.13 9.37 5.92
CA GLU A 29 -17.21 10.34 6.11
C GLU A 29 -16.88 11.68 5.40
N GLY A 30 -17.79 12.13 4.52
CA GLY A 30 -17.55 13.28 3.65
C GLY A 30 -16.65 13.03 2.43
N GLU A 31 -16.25 11.77 2.16
CA GLU A 31 -15.53 11.40 0.95
C GLU A 31 -16.50 11.20 -0.23
N GLU A 32 -16.26 11.91 -1.34
CA GLU A 32 -17.09 11.85 -2.56
C GLU A 32 -16.24 11.39 -3.76
N ILE A 33 -16.70 10.34 -4.47
CA ILE A 33 -16.08 9.93 -5.74
C ILE A 33 -16.31 11.02 -6.78
N THR A 34 -15.25 11.75 -7.11
CA THR A 34 -15.28 12.82 -8.11
C THR A 34 -15.29 12.22 -9.51
N TYR A 35 -14.37 11.29 -9.78
CA TYR A 35 -14.18 10.68 -11.10
C TYR A 35 -13.62 9.25 -10.98
N PHE A 36 -13.85 8.42 -11.99
CA PHE A 36 -13.30 7.06 -12.06
C PHE A 36 -13.01 6.69 -13.51
N VAL A 37 -12.07 5.77 -13.72
CA VAL A 37 -11.68 5.21 -15.02
C VAL A 37 -11.52 3.69 -14.89
N ASN A 38 -12.11 2.96 -15.84
CA ASN A 38 -11.95 1.52 -16.01
C ASN A 38 -10.79 1.18 -16.99
N ARG A 39 -10.42 -0.10 -17.05
CA ARG A 39 -9.56 -0.60 -18.14
C ARG A 39 -10.27 -0.45 -19.51
N HIS A 40 -9.50 -0.12 -20.55
CA HIS A 40 -10.03 0.07 -21.89
C HIS A 40 -10.36 -1.27 -22.59
N TRP A 41 -11.40 -1.30 -23.42
CA TRP A 41 -11.86 -2.53 -24.12
C TRP A 41 -10.81 -3.13 -25.06
N ALA A 42 -9.85 -2.32 -25.52
CA ALA A 42 -8.72 -2.79 -26.32
C ALA A 42 -7.77 -3.75 -25.57
N GLU A 43 -7.83 -3.85 -24.23
CA GLU A 43 -7.16 -4.95 -23.50
C GLU A 43 -7.92 -6.27 -23.63
N LEU A 44 -9.25 -6.22 -23.65
CA LEU A 44 -10.10 -7.39 -23.57
C LEU A 44 -10.07 -8.21 -24.88
N ILE A 45 -10.09 -7.56 -26.04
CA ILE A 45 -10.10 -8.22 -27.36
C ILE A 45 -8.98 -9.27 -27.52
N PRO A 46 -7.68 -8.95 -27.37
CA PRO A 46 -6.61 -9.95 -27.55
C PRO A 46 -6.63 -11.04 -26.47
N LYS A 47 -7.14 -10.76 -25.27
CA LYS A 47 -7.34 -11.77 -24.21
C LYS A 47 -8.50 -12.73 -24.52
N MET A 48 -9.61 -12.23 -25.04
CA MET A 48 -10.79 -13.03 -25.38
C MET A 48 -10.62 -13.83 -26.69
N ALA A 49 -9.73 -13.39 -27.59
CA ALA A 49 -9.53 -14.03 -28.89
C ALA A 49 -9.25 -15.54 -28.78
N SER A 50 -8.40 -15.98 -27.85
CA SER A 50 -8.08 -17.40 -27.67
C SER A 50 -9.24 -18.24 -27.10
N PRO A 51 -9.92 -17.91 -25.99
CA PRO A 51 -11.07 -18.70 -25.53
C PRO A 51 -12.28 -18.62 -26.45
N ILE A 52 -12.52 -17.50 -27.15
CA ILE A 52 -13.56 -17.41 -28.18
C ILE A 52 -13.21 -18.32 -29.37
N LEU A 53 -11.94 -18.35 -29.82
CA LEU A 53 -11.52 -19.28 -30.87
C LEU A 53 -11.69 -20.75 -30.42
N ILE A 54 -11.27 -21.09 -29.20
CA ILE A 54 -11.43 -22.45 -28.62
C ILE A 54 -12.92 -22.83 -28.56
N ALA A 55 -13.80 -21.91 -28.13
CA ALA A 55 -15.24 -22.13 -28.10
C ALA A 55 -15.84 -22.29 -29.50
N LEU A 56 -15.54 -21.38 -30.42
CA LEU A 56 -16.08 -21.42 -31.79
C LEU A 56 -15.58 -22.64 -32.56
N VAL A 57 -14.32 -23.04 -32.41
CA VAL A 57 -13.77 -24.25 -33.04
C VAL A 57 -14.41 -25.50 -32.43
N GLY A 58 -14.46 -25.61 -31.09
CA GLY A 58 -15.11 -26.74 -30.42
C GLY A 58 -16.58 -26.91 -30.81
N LEU A 59 -17.33 -25.79 -30.83
CA LEU A 59 -18.74 -25.76 -31.21
C LEU A 59 -18.94 -26.03 -32.72
N ALA A 60 -18.07 -25.53 -33.60
CA ALA A 60 -18.15 -25.80 -35.03
C ALA A 60 -17.84 -27.27 -35.37
N PHE A 61 -16.83 -27.88 -34.75
CA PHE A 61 -16.55 -29.31 -34.90
C PHE A 61 -17.67 -30.18 -34.32
N PHE A 62 -18.25 -29.79 -33.18
CA PHE A 62 -19.43 -30.44 -32.61
C PHE A 62 -20.64 -30.36 -33.55
N ALA A 63 -20.95 -29.17 -34.06
CA ALA A 63 -22.06 -28.95 -35.00
C ALA A 63 -21.85 -29.74 -36.31
N TYR A 64 -20.63 -29.75 -36.85
CA TYR A 64 -20.28 -30.53 -38.03
C TYR A 64 -20.50 -32.04 -37.81
N ARG A 65 -20.07 -32.61 -36.68
CA ARG A 65 -20.35 -34.02 -36.35
C ARG A 65 -21.82 -34.29 -36.07
N ALA A 66 -22.53 -33.38 -35.41
CA ALA A 66 -23.96 -33.50 -35.11
C ALA A 66 -24.85 -33.45 -36.39
N LEU A 67 -24.38 -32.77 -37.44
CA LEU A 67 -25.00 -32.72 -38.77
C LEU A 67 -24.55 -33.87 -39.71
N GLY A 68 -23.83 -34.88 -39.20
CA GLY A 68 -23.42 -36.07 -39.97
C GLY A 68 -22.09 -35.95 -40.71
N GLY A 69 -21.25 -34.97 -40.37
CA GLY A 69 -19.95 -34.74 -41.01
C GLY A 69 -18.93 -35.87 -40.78
N THR A 70 -18.48 -36.52 -41.87
CA THR A 70 -17.64 -37.74 -41.84
C THR A 70 -16.13 -37.49 -41.89
N PHE A 71 -15.65 -36.27 -42.08
CA PHE A 71 -14.20 -35.97 -42.17
C PHE A 71 -13.37 -36.51 -40.99
N VAL A 72 -13.95 -36.50 -39.78
CA VAL A 72 -13.29 -36.99 -38.56
C VAL A 72 -13.40 -38.52 -38.41
N SER A 73 -14.33 -39.20 -39.11
CA SER A 73 -14.51 -40.66 -39.01
C SER A 73 -13.46 -41.48 -39.77
N GLN A 74 -12.49 -40.83 -40.41
CA GLN A 74 -11.32 -41.47 -41.00
C GLN A 74 -10.14 -41.59 -40.00
N TRP A 75 -10.25 -41.00 -38.81
CA TRP A 75 -9.20 -41.06 -37.79
C TRP A 75 -9.28 -42.38 -37.02
N PRO A 76 -8.17 -43.15 -36.87
CA PRO A 76 -8.20 -44.53 -36.37
C PRO A 76 -8.60 -44.71 -34.91
N PHE A 77 -8.77 -43.61 -34.16
CA PHE A 77 -9.18 -43.60 -32.75
C PHE A 77 -10.67 -43.22 -32.55
N VAL A 78 -11.42 -42.98 -33.64
CA VAL A 78 -12.81 -42.47 -33.59
C VAL A 78 -13.78 -43.56 -34.04
N TYR A 79 -14.36 -44.27 -33.07
CA TYR A 79 -15.40 -45.28 -33.34
C TYR A 79 -16.69 -44.62 -33.83
N VAL A 80 -17.04 -44.82 -35.09
CA VAL A 80 -18.31 -44.38 -35.68
C VAL A 80 -19.17 -45.61 -35.98
N ASP A 81 -20.18 -45.81 -35.13
CA ASP A 81 -21.07 -46.98 -35.19
C ASP A 81 -21.93 -46.95 -36.48
N PRO A 82 -21.73 -47.86 -37.46
CA PRO A 82 -22.33 -47.74 -38.80
C PRO A 82 -23.85 -47.90 -38.84
N ARG A 83 -24.45 -48.39 -37.74
CA ARG A 83 -25.87 -48.73 -37.64
C ARG A 83 -26.78 -47.57 -37.23
N LEU A 84 -26.20 -46.45 -36.76
CA LEU A 84 -26.94 -45.37 -36.08
C LEU A 84 -27.18 -44.09 -36.90
N GLY A 85 -26.80 -44.07 -38.18
CA GLY A 85 -27.32 -43.10 -39.17
C GLY A 85 -27.13 -41.62 -38.85
N ALA A 86 -25.93 -41.08 -39.12
CA ALA A 86 -25.60 -39.65 -39.20
C ALA A 86 -25.77 -38.76 -37.93
N VAL A 87 -26.51 -39.16 -36.88
CA VAL A 87 -26.83 -38.29 -35.74
C VAL A 87 -26.25 -38.83 -34.42
N GLN A 88 -24.93 -38.76 -34.27
CA GLN A 88 -24.20 -39.23 -33.06
C GLN A 88 -24.07 -38.14 -31.99
N THR A 89 -25.15 -37.46 -31.62
CA THR A 89 -25.10 -36.25 -30.75
C THR A 89 -24.50 -36.47 -29.35
N PHE A 90 -24.57 -37.68 -28.79
CA PHE A 90 -24.11 -38.01 -27.43
C PHE A 90 -22.88 -38.94 -27.38
N ASP A 91 -22.13 -39.02 -28.48
CA ASP A 91 -20.81 -39.68 -28.50
C ASP A 91 -19.80 -39.00 -27.55
N ALA A 92 -18.88 -39.78 -26.98
CA ALA A 92 -17.88 -39.31 -26.03
C ALA A 92 -16.99 -38.20 -26.60
N LEU A 93 -16.63 -38.26 -27.89
CA LEU A 93 -15.86 -37.20 -28.56
C LEU A 93 -16.69 -35.90 -28.64
N ASN A 94 -17.99 -36.00 -28.93
CA ASN A 94 -18.89 -34.85 -28.97
C ASN A 94 -19.12 -34.24 -27.58
N LEU A 95 -19.16 -35.06 -26.52
CA LEU A 95 -19.16 -34.58 -25.13
C LEU A 95 -17.85 -33.84 -24.76
N VAL A 96 -16.69 -34.32 -25.22
CA VAL A 96 -15.40 -33.63 -25.03
C VAL A 96 -15.34 -32.31 -25.79
N LEU A 97 -15.80 -32.25 -27.04
CA LEU A 97 -15.89 -31.00 -27.82
C LEU A 97 -16.82 -29.97 -27.17
N LEU A 98 -17.98 -30.41 -26.69
CA LEU A 98 -18.94 -29.55 -25.99
C LEU A 98 -18.37 -29.07 -24.65
N GLY A 99 -17.70 -29.93 -23.89
CA GLY A 99 -17.01 -29.59 -22.66
C GLY A 99 -15.89 -28.57 -22.87
N LEU A 100 -15.05 -28.77 -23.89
CA LEU A 100 -13.98 -27.84 -24.29
C LEU A 100 -14.56 -26.49 -24.75
N SER A 101 -15.67 -26.49 -25.49
CA SER A 101 -16.38 -25.27 -25.85
C SER A 101 -16.95 -24.54 -24.62
N LEU A 102 -17.50 -25.27 -23.65
CA LEU A 102 -18.04 -24.70 -22.43
C LEU A 102 -16.94 -24.12 -21.54
N VAL A 103 -15.79 -24.78 -21.42
CA VAL A 103 -14.59 -24.24 -20.74
C VAL A 103 -14.12 -22.95 -21.43
N GLY A 104 -14.10 -22.92 -22.76
CA GLY A 104 -13.81 -21.69 -23.52
C GLY A 104 -14.78 -20.54 -23.20
N ILE A 105 -16.08 -20.81 -23.18
CA ILE A 105 -17.12 -19.81 -22.83
C ILE A 105 -16.98 -19.32 -21.39
N VAL A 106 -16.77 -20.22 -20.43
CA VAL A 106 -16.58 -19.88 -19.01
C VAL A 106 -15.31 -19.05 -18.80
N PHE A 107 -14.21 -19.38 -19.49
CA PHE A 107 -12.97 -18.60 -19.41
C PHE A 107 -13.10 -17.23 -20.10
N ALA A 108 -13.83 -17.14 -21.22
CA ALA A 108 -14.16 -15.86 -21.86
C ALA A 108 -15.01 -14.97 -20.94
N TYR A 109 -16.04 -15.51 -20.30
CA TYR A 109 -16.86 -14.79 -19.31
C TYR A 109 -16.02 -14.34 -18.10
N TYR A 110 -15.13 -15.20 -17.61
CA TYR A 110 -14.21 -14.87 -16.53
C TYR A 110 -13.28 -13.69 -16.87
N LEU A 111 -12.69 -13.67 -18.08
CA LEU A 111 -11.86 -12.55 -18.54
C LEU A 111 -12.65 -11.25 -18.72
N TYR A 112 -13.92 -11.34 -19.11
CA TYR A 112 -14.82 -10.20 -19.16
C TYR A 112 -15.05 -9.61 -17.75
N VAL A 113 -15.21 -10.46 -16.72
CA VAL A 113 -15.31 -10.02 -15.31
C VAL A 113 -13.99 -9.41 -14.82
N GLU A 114 -12.83 -10.04 -15.06
CA GLU A 114 -11.50 -9.47 -14.72
C GLU A 114 -11.29 -8.07 -15.33
N TRP A 115 -11.78 -7.86 -16.55
CA TRP A 115 -11.68 -6.57 -17.23
C TRP A 115 -12.68 -5.52 -16.72
N ASN A 116 -13.90 -5.95 -16.36
CA ASN A 116 -14.98 -5.07 -15.90
C ASN A 116 -14.77 -4.55 -14.47
N ASP A 117 -14.09 -5.31 -13.62
CA ASP A 117 -14.04 -5.06 -12.17
C ASP A 117 -12.81 -4.25 -11.70
N ASP A 118 -11.96 -3.81 -12.64
CA ASP A 118 -10.67 -3.15 -12.38
C ASP A 118 -10.74 -1.62 -12.64
N TYR A 119 -10.54 -0.81 -11.59
CA TYR A 119 -10.82 0.63 -11.60
C TYR A 119 -9.70 1.48 -10.96
N LEU A 120 -9.48 2.67 -11.53
CA LEU A 120 -8.78 3.78 -10.89
C LEU A 120 -9.79 4.88 -10.52
N ILE A 121 -9.85 5.22 -9.24
CA ILE A 121 -10.88 6.09 -8.66
C ILE A 121 -10.21 7.31 -8.02
N LEU A 122 -10.75 8.50 -8.31
CA LEU A 122 -10.34 9.77 -7.73
C LEU A 122 -11.46 10.28 -6.82
N THR A 123 -11.19 10.34 -5.53
CA THR A 123 -12.07 10.99 -4.54
C THR A 123 -11.60 12.42 -4.28
N ASN A 124 -12.36 13.17 -3.47
CA ASN A 124 -11.95 14.48 -2.95
C ASN A 124 -10.76 14.42 -1.97
N ARG A 125 -10.32 13.23 -1.53
CA ARG A 125 -9.25 13.04 -0.54
C ARG A 125 -8.07 12.20 -1.04
N ARG A 126 -8.31 11.17 -1.87
CA ARG A 126 -7.30 10.18 -2.27
C ARG A 126 -7.52 9.64 -3.68
N VAL A 127 -6.47 9.07 -4.25
CA VAL A 127 -6.49 8.23 -5.44
C VAL A 127 -6.46 6.76 -4.99
N ILE A 128 -7.39 5.96 -5.50
CA ILE A 128 -7.56 4.55 -5.16
C ILE A 128 -7.40 3.73 -6.44
N ALA A 129 -6.40 2.84 -6.50
CA ALA A 129 -6.31 1.81 -7.51
C ALA A 129 -6.89 0.51 -6.94
N TRP A 130 -7.99 0.05 -7.52
CA TRP A 130 -8.66 -1.19 -7.13
C TRP A 130 -8.43 -2.25 -8.21
N LYS A 131 -7.86 -3.39 -7.80
CA LYS A 131 -7.50 -4.48 -8.70
C LYS A 131 -7.98 -5.83 -8.17
N GLN A 132 -8.49 -6.67 -9.06
CA GLN A 132 -8.83 -8.06 -8.78
C GLN A 132 -7.71 -9.01 -9.26
N ASP A 133 -7.55 -10.12 -8.55
CA ASP A 133 -6.59 -11.20 -8.81
C ASP A 133 -7.29 -12.54 -8.95
N LEU A 134 -6.60 -13.50 -9.59
CA LEU A 134 -7.15 -14.71 -10.24
C LEU A 134 -8.06 -15.64 -9.41
N LEU A 135 -8.18 -15.45 -8.10
CA LEU A 135 -8.97 -16.28 -7.18
C LEU A 135 -9.98 -15.46 -6.34
N GLY A 136 -10.45 -14.31 -6.85
CA GLY A 136 -11.29 -13.40 -6.07
C GLY A 136 -10.53 -12.81 -4.86
N ARG A 137 -9.21 -12.74 -4.97
CA ARG A 137 -8.36 -11.88 -4.14
C ARG A 137 -8.43 -10.48 -4.72
N HIS A 138 -8.53 -9.48 -3.86
CA HIS A 138 -8.58 -8.08 -4.26
C HIS A 138 -7.47 -7.33 -3.54
N THR A 139 -6.81 -6.46 -4.29
CA THR A 139 -5.73 -5.62 -3.80
C THR A 139 -6.14 -4.17 -4.05
N GLN A 140 -6.13 -3.34 -2.99
CA GLN A 140 -6.46 -1.93 -3.09
C GLN A 140 -5.26 -1.10 -2.60
N ASN A 141 -4.66 -0.38 -3.54
CA ASN A 141 -3.57 0.56 -3.28
C ASN A 141 -4.15 1.98 -3.19
N GLN A 142 -3.67 2.76 -2.24
CA GLN A 142 -4.23 4.08 -1.92
C GLN A 142 -3.11 5.12 -1.82
N MET A 143 -3.41 6.35 -2.22
CA MET A 143 -2.50 7.50 -2.11
C MET A 143 -3.32 8.77 -1.85
N ASP A 144 -3.07 9.47 -0.74
CA ASP A 144 -3.73 10.74 -0.46
C ASP A 144 -3.40 11.80 -1.53
N ILE A 145 -4.36 12.66 -1.83
CA ILE A 145 -4.24 13.67 -2.90
C ILE A 145 -3.13 14.69 -2.60
N ASP A 146 -2.87 14.94 -1.32
CA ASP A 146 -1.82 15.84 -0.84
C ASP A 146 -0.40 15.24 -0.98
N ASP A 147 -0.32 13.91 -1.09
CA ASP A 147 0.92 13.14 -1.27
C ASP A 147 1.30 12.94 -2.74
N VAL A 148 0.42 13.28 -3.69
CA VAL A 148 0.73 13.18 -5.12
C VAL A 148 1.77 14.24 -5.49
N LYS A 149 2.98 13.79 -5.86
CA LYS A 149 4.05 14.65 -6.39
C LYS A 149 3.85 14.95 -7.86
N SER A 150 3.58 13.90 -8.65
CA SER A 150 3.34 14.00 -10.09
C SER A 150 2.44 12.88 -10.60
N VAL A 151 1.72 13.19 -11.68
CA VAL A 151 0.89 12.22 -12.43
C VAL A 151 1.33 12.27 -13.88
N LEU A 152 1.54 11.10 -14.48
CA LEU A 152 1.96 10.94 -15.87
C LEU A 152 0.98 10.02 -16.61
N ALA A 153 0.29 10.53 -17.63
CA ALA A 153 -0.43 9.71 -18.61
C ALA A 153 0.51 9.37 -19.78
N SER A 154 1.01 8.13 -19.79
CA SER A 154 1.90 7.62 -20.85
C SER A 154 1.12 6.81 -21.89
N THR A 155 1.44 7.02 -23.16
CA THR A 155 0.79 6.35 -24.29
C THR A 155 1.90 5.85 -25.23
N LYS A 156 2.09 4.53 -25.34
CA LYS A 156 3.30 3.93 -25.92
C LYS A 156 3.25 3.73 -27.44
N THR A 157 2.14 4.04 -28.10
CA THR A 157 1.96 3.78 -29.54
C THR A 157 0.88 4.68 -30.12
N TYR A 158 1.01 5.08 -31.40
CA TYR A 158 -0.02 5.87 -32.10
C TYR A 158 -1.42 5.24 -32.03
N LEU A 159 -1.53 3.91 -32.14
CA LEU A 159 -2.81 3.21 -32.00
C LEU A 159 -3.42 3.35 -30.60
N GLN A 160 -2.60 3.42 -29.54
CA GLN A 160 -3.07 3.65 -28.17
C GLN A 160 -3.59 5.09 -28.02
N HIS A 161 -2.93 6.06 -28.67
CA HIS A 161 -3.36 7.47 -28.68
C HIS A 161 -4.69 7.65 -29.42
N TRP A 162 -4.83 7.09 -30.62
CA TRP A 162 -6.05 7.17 -31.42
C TRP A 162 -7.24 6.45 -30.78
N LEU A 163 -7.00 5.27 -30.17
CA LEU A 163 -8.00 4.55 -29.38
C LEU A 163 -8.17 5.10 -27.95
N GLY A 164 -7.51 6.21 -27.59
CA GLY A 164 -7.74 6.90 -26.33
C GLY A 164 -7.39 6.14 -25.05
N TYR A 165 -6.37 5.27 -25.04
CA TYR A 165 -5.95 4.53 -23.85
C TYR A 165 -4.43 4.59 -23.57
N GLY A 166 -4.03 4.31 -22.34
CA GLY A 166 -2.62 4.35 -21.93
C GLY A 166 -2.39 3.92 -20.49
N THR A 167 -1.20 4.15 -19.97
CA THR A 167 -0.84 3.86 -18.56
C THR A 167 -0.76 5.17 -17.78
N ILE A 168 -1.47 5.23 -16.66
CA ILE A 168 -1.39 6.32 -15.68
C ILE A 168 -0.40 5.90 -14.60
N THR A 169 0.61 6.73 -14.33
CA THR A 169 1.53 6.54 -13.21
C THR A 169 1.42 7.75 -12.27
N VAL A 170 0.93 7.51 -11.06
CA VAL A 170 0.91 8.48 -9.96
C VAL A 170 2.14 8.21 -9.10
N THR A 171 2.96 9.23 -8.84
CA THR A 171 4.18 9.12 -8.03
C THR A 171 4.03 9.93 -6.74
N SER A 172 4.36 9.29 -5.62
CA SER A 172 4.32 9.90 -4.29
C SER A 172 5.40 10.97 -4.10
N ALA A 173 5.11 11.94 -3.25
CA ALA A 173 6.10 12.82 -2.63
C ALA A 173 6.92 12.07 -1.58
N ALA A 174 6.29 11.12 -0.89
CA ALA A 174 6.92 10.28 0.13
C ALA A 174 7.59 9.05 -0.51
N PHE A 175 8.91 8.94 -0.36
CA PHE A 175 9.73 7.77 -0.74
C PHE A 175 9.67 7.33 -2.22
N GLY A 176 8.99 8.10 -3.08
CA GLY A 176 8.90 7.84 -4.51
C GLY A 176 8.07 6.59 -4.87
N SER A 177 7.17 6.14 -3.98
CA SER A 177 6.25 5.03 -4.28
C SER A 177 5.35 5.35 -5.49
N LYS A 178 5.06 4.32 -6.30
CA LYS A 178 4.42 4.47 -7.62
C LYS A 178 3.16 3.62 -7.72
N LEU A 179 2.03 4.29 -7.94
CA LEU A 179 0.75 3.67 -8.26
C LEU A 179 0.59 3.70 -9.79
N GLU A 180 0.69 2.52 -10.42
CA GLU A 180 0.63 2.36 -11.89
C GLU A 180 -0.66 1.65 -12.30
N PHE A 181 -1.54 2.34 -13.03
CA PHE A 181 -2.77 1.79 -13.59
C PHE A 181 -2.65 1.64 -15.12
N LYS A 182 -2.67 0.40 -15.59
CA LYS A 182 -2.35 0.02 -16.99
C LYS A 182 -3.59 0.00 -17.88
N ARG A 183 -3.43 0.47 -19.11
CA ARG A 183 -4.48 0.50 -20.16
C ARG A 183 -5.79 1.17 -19.71
N ALA A 184 -5.66 2.24 -18.93
CA ALA A 184 -6.74 3.13 -18.52
C ALA A 184 -7.43 3.77 -19.73
N GLY A 185 -8.76 3.87 -19.71
CA GLY A 185 -9.52 4.69 -20.67
C GLY A 185 -9.31 6.20 -20.44
N ASN A 186 -9.06 6.96 -21.51
CA ASN A 186 -8.76 8.40 -21.51
C ASN A 186 -7.82 8.84 -20.35
N PRO A 187 -6.55 8.41 -20.37
CA PRO A 187 -5.63 8.64 -19.26
C PRO A 187 -5.28 10.12 -19.06
N GLN A 188 -5.36 10.93 -20.12
CA GLN A 188 -5.08 12.37 -20.10
C GLN A 188 -6.12 13.14 -19.26
N GLU A 189 -7.41 12.80 -19.39
CA GLU A 189 -8.47 13.44 -18.60
C GLU A 189 -8.38 13.06 -17.11
N MET A 190 -7.99 11.82 -16.79
CA MET A 190 -7.69 11.43 -15.41
C MET A 190 -6.46 12.18 -14.86
N GLN A 191 -5.36 12.28 -15.61
CA GLN A 191 -4.19 13.07 -15.21
C GLN A 191 -4.57 14.53 -14.92
N LYS A 192 -5.34 15.17 -15.81
CA LYS A 192 -5.85 16.54 -15.66
C LYS A 192 -6.71 16.69 -14.40
N ARG A 193 -7.60 15.73 -14.11
CA ARG A 193 -8.47 15.74 -12.93
C ARG A 193 -7.71 15.53 -11.63
N ILE A 194 -6.76 14.60 -11.57
CA ILE A 194 -5.90 14.41 -10.39
C ILE A 194 -5.08 15.68 -10.16
N ASN A 195 -4.39 16.22 -11.18
CA ASN A 195 -3.61 17.45 -11.06
C ASN A 195 -4.44 18.65 -10.58
N GLY A 196 -5.69 18.78 -11.06
CA GLY A 196 -6.64 19.79 -10.57
C GLY A 196 -7.05 19.57 -9.11
N GLY A 197 -7.28 18.32 -8.69
CA GLY A 197 -7.52 17.95 -7.30
C GLY A 197 -6.34 18.31 -6.38
N VAL A 198 -5.12 17.95 -6.78
CA VAL A 198 -3.88 18.30 -6.08
C VAL A 198 -3.71 19.81 -5.94
N GLY A 199 -3.93 20.57 -7.02
CA GLY A 199 -3.86 22.04 -7.00
C GLY A 199 -4.88 22.67 -6.03
N ASN A 200 -6.14 22.24 -6.12
CA ASN A 200 -7.21 22.68 -5.22
C ASN A 200 -6.92 22.34 -3.75
N SER A 201 -6.37 21.15 -3.48
CA SER A 201 -6.04 20.73 -2.11
C SER A 201 -4.87 21.52 -1.55
N ARG A 202 -3.77 21.69 -2.30
CA ARG A 202 -2.64 22.54 -1.92
C ARG A 202 -3.06 24.00 -1.67
N GLN A 203 -3.98 24.55 -2.44
CA GLN A 203 -4.52 25.91 -2.20
C GLN A 203 -5.32 25.99 -0.89
N ARG A 204 -6.15 24.98 -0.58
CA ARG A 204 -6.88 24.89 0.70
C ARG A 204 -5.92 24.73 1.88
N GLN A 205 -4.93 23.84 1.76
CA GLN A 205 -3.88 23.63 2.77
C GLN A 205 -3.13 24.93 3.04
N ASN A 206 -2.58 25.58 2.00
CA ASN A 206 -1.81 26.82 2.14
C ASN A 206 -2.60 27.93 2.84
N LYS A 207 -3.91 28.06 2.55
CA LYS A 207 -4.77 29.02 3.27
C LYS A 207 -4.91 28.64 4.75
N GLN A 208 -5.39 27.43 5.06
CA GLN A 208 -5.58 26.98 6.45
C GLN A 208 -4.29 27.07 7.27
N TYR A 209 -3.16 26.77 6.63
CA TYR A 209 -1.83 26.83 7.19
C TYR A 209 -1.42 28.26 7.53
N PHE A 210 -1.56 29.21 6.60
CA PHE A 210 -1.30 30.63 6.82
C PHE A 210 -2.23 31.23 7.90
N ASP A 211 -3.53 30.91 7.84
CA ASP A 211 -4.52 31.28 8.86
C ASP A 211 -4.08 30.75 10.25
N SER A 212 -3.59 29.51 10.35
CA SER A 212 -3.11 28.92 11.61
C SER A 212 -1.80 29.54 12.12
N MET A 213 -0.87 29.95 11.25
CA MET A 213 0.35 30.67 11.62
C MET A 213 0.07 32.06 12.17
N ILE A 214 -0.93 32.76 11.61
CA ILE A 214 -1.40 34.04 12.14
C ILE A 214 -1.99 33.83 13.54
N GLN A 215 -2.84 32.82 13.73
CA GLN A 215 -3.46 32.53 15.03
C GLN A 215 -2.43 32.17 16.11
N SER A 216 -1.45 31.32 15.81
CA SER A 216 -0.42 30.94 16.78
C SER A 216 0.51 32.09 17.15
N ASN A 217 0.91 32.92 16.18
CA ASN A 217 2.02 33.86 16.37
C ASN A 217 1.57 35.31 16.64
N VAL A 218 0.49 35.78 16.01
CA VAL A 218 -0.01 37.17 16.19
C VAL A 218 -0.93 37.27 17.41
N TYR A 219 -1.80 36.27 17.59
CA TYR A 219 -2.79 36.27 18.68
C TYR A 219 -2.34 35.46 19.91
N ASN A 220 -1.11 34.91 19.89
CA ASN A 220 -0.55 33.98 20.89
C ASN A 220 -1.53 32.87 21.31
N THR A 221 -2.48 32.54 20.43
CA THR A 221 -3.53 31.57 20.69
C THR A 221 -2.95 30.24 20.27
N LYS A 222 -2.25 29.58 21.21
CA LYS A 222 -1.75 28.22 21.04
C LYS A 222 -2.88 27.37 20.45
N PRO A 223 -2.75 26.83 19.22
CA PRO A 223 -3.74 25.94 18.65
C PRO A 223 -3.95 24.80 19.65
N GLN A 224 -5.18 24.64 20.13
CA GLN A 224 -5.46 23.74 21.24
C GLN A 224 -5.12 22.31 20.78
N GLU A 225 -4.04 21.73 21.31
CA GLU A 225 -3.38 20.52 20.77
C GLU A 225 -4.25 19.25 20.79
N ARG A 226 -5.47 19.36 21.33
CA ARG A 226 -6.59 18.47 21.04
C ARG A 226 -7.09 18.68 19.60
N THR A 227 -6.27 18.32 18.61
CA THR A 227 -6.85 17.69 17.42
C THR A 227 -7.43 16.35 17.89
N PRO A 228 -8.76 16.12 17.87
CA PRO A 228 -9.28 14.80 18.11
C PRO A 228 -8.69 13.88 17.06
N TRP A 229 -8.12 12.75 17.48
CA TRP A 229 -7.67 11.74 16.54
C TRP A 229 -8.86 11.33 15.67
N PRO A 230 -8.69 11.16 14.34
CA PRO A 230 -9.78 10.85 13.43
C PRO A 230 -10.16 9.37 13.56
N LEU A 231 -10.85 9.06 14.66
CA LEU A 231 -11.23 7.72 15.11
C LEU A 231 -12.75 7.55 15.15
N HIS A 232 -13.50 8.64 14.99
CA HIS A 232 -14.96 8.68 15.00
C HIS A 232 -15.61 7.66 14.03
N HIS A 233 -14.99 7.38 12.87
CA HIS A 233 -15.51 6.40 11.90
C HIS A 233 -15.24 4.93 12.28
N LEU A 234 -14.34 4.66 13.23
CA LEU A 234 -14.03 3.31 13.69
C LEU A 234 -15.06 2.81 14.73
N THR A 235 -15.70 3.71 15.47
CA THR A 235 -16.64 3.41 16.58
C THR A 235 -18.03 3.01 16.05
N ARG A 236 -18.11 1.93 15.26
CA ARG A 236 -19.35 1.45 14.65
C ARG A 236 -20.16 0.57 15.61
N LYS A 237 -21.41 1.00 15.90
CA LYS A 237 -22.36 0.33 16.81
C LYS A 237 -22.50 -1.19 16.53
N ARG A 238 -22.30 -2.03 17.56
CA ARG A 238 -22.28 -3.50 17.44
C ARG A 238 -23.66 -4.13 17.26
N GLU A 239 -23.75 -5.19 16.46
CA GLU A 239 -24.97 -5.97 16.21
C GLU A 239 -24.76 -7.48 16.35
N GLY A 240 -25.77 -8.19 16.87
CA GLY A 240 -25.74 -9.64 17.04
C GLY A 240 -24.60 -10.13 17.94
N ILE A 241 -24.01 -11.27 17.55
CA ILE A 241 -23.02 -12.04 18.31
C ILE A 241 -21.72 -11.24 18.56
N SER A 242 -21.40 -10.23 17.74
CA SER A 242 -20.20 -9.40 17.92
C SER A 242 -20.20 -8.58 19.23
N ARG A 243 -21.32 -8.55 19.96
CA ARG A 243 -21.43 -7.98 21.31
C ARG A 243 -20.75 -8.80 22.40
N LEU A 244 -20.46 -10.09 22.16
CA LEU A 244 -19.86 -10.99 23.16
C LEU A 244 -18.32 -10.93 23.20
N PHE A 245 -17.68 -10.38 22.18
CA PHE A 245 -16.23 -10.18 22.11
C PHE A 245 -15.86 -8.75 22.52
N GLU A 246 -14.57 -8.48 22.73
CA GLU A 246 -14.09 -7.10 22.94
C GLU A 246 -14.16 -6.29 21.62
N ASP A 247 -14.13 -4.96 21.69
CA ASP A 247 -14.06 -4.14 20.46
C ASP A 247 -12.77 -4.44 19.70
N ASN A 248 -12.81 -4.27 18.37
CA ASN A 248 -11.69 -4.49 17.47
C ASN A 248 -11.91 -3.68 16.17
N PRO A 249 -11.18 -2.57 15.93
CA PRO A 249 -10.11 -2.03 16.78
C PRO A 249 -10.59 -1.57 18.17
N GLN A 250 -9.65 -1.53 19.11
CA GLN A 250 -9.76 -0.85 20.39
C GLN A 250 -9.11 0.51 20.26
N ILE A 251 -9.71 1.51 20.90
CA ILE A 251 -9.33 2.92 20.74
C ILE A 251 -9.03 3.47 22.14
N ASP A 252 -7.83 4.01 22.30
CA ASP A 252 -7.46 4.86 23.42
C ASP A 252 -7.54 6.32 22.95
N GLU A 253 -8.57 7.02 23.40
CA GLU A 253 -8.81 8.43 23.06
C GLU A 253 -7.81 9.38 23.75
N GLU A 254 -7.16 8.96 24.85
CA GLU A 254 -6.20 9.79 25.58
C GLU A 254 -4.82 9.80 24.90
N SER A 255 -4.29 8.62 24.52
CA SER A 255 -3.02 8.52 23.80
C SER A 255 -3.14 8.63 22.28
N GLY A 256 -4.35 8.47 21.72
CA GLY A 256 -4.55 8.34 20.28
C GLY A 256 -4.07 7.01 19.71
N THR A 257 -3.97 5.97 20.54
CA THR A 257 -3.55 4.64 20.11
C THR A 257 -4.72 3.85 19.55
N VAL A 258 -4.54 3.24 18.38
CA VAL A 258 -5.49 2.28 17.79
C VAL A 258 -4.88 0.88 17.83
N LEU A 259 -5.60 -0.07 18.41
CA LEU A 259 -5.14 -1.45 18.60
C LEU A 259 -6.06 -2.42 17.86
N TRP A 260 -5.59 -3.02 16.77
CA TRP A 260 -6.27 -4.16 16.13
C TRP A 260 -5.78 -5.48 16.70
N ARG A 261 -6.69 -6.47 16.75
CA ARG A 261 -6.39 -7.89 17.01
C ARG A 261 -6.88 -8.72 15.81
N LYS A 262 -6.57 -10.02 15.76
CA LYS A 262 -7.15 -10.95 14.76
C LYS A 262 -8.70 -10.94 14.82
N HIS A 263 -9.35 -11.19 13.70
CA HIS A 263 -10.81 -11.24 13.62
C HIS A 263 -11.37 -12.48 14.35
N TRP A 264 -12.40 -12.29 15.18
CA TRP A 264 -12.96 -13.32 16.08
C TRP A 264 -13.36 -14.65 15.42
N VAL A 265 -13.65 -14.66 14.11
CA VAL A 265 -13.97 -15.88 13.34
C VAL A 265 -12.79 -16.84 13.24
N PHE A 266 -11.54 -16.36 13.38
CA PHE A 266 -10.37 -17.25 13.32
C PHE A 266 -10.26 -18.14 14.57
N LEU A 267 -10.63 -17.65 15.75
CA LEU A 267 -10.59 -18.43 16.99
C LEU A 267 -11.35 -19.78 16.88
N PRO A 268 -12.63 -19.86 16.47
CA PRO A 268 -13.31 -21.14 16.25
C PRO A 268 -12.80 -21.89 15.02
N VAL A 269 -12.28 -21.22 13.99
CA VAL A 269 -11.71 -21.88 12.79
C VAL A 269 -10.44 -22.65 13.14
N VAL A 270 -9.50 -22.04 13.86
CA VAL A 270 -8.25 -22.70 14.27
C VAL A 270 -8.55 -23.79 15.33
N LEU A 271 -9.47 -23.52 16.26
CA LEU A 271 -9.95 -24.51 17.25
C LEU A 271 -10.66 -25.72 16.60
N THR A 272 -11.07 -25.67 15.32
CA THR A 272 -11.61 -26.88 14.65
C THR A 272 -10.62 -28.03 14.62
N ALA A 273 -9.31 -27.78 14.51
CA ALA A 273 -8.30 -28.83 14.45
C ALA A 273 -8.25 -29.69 15.74
N PRO A 274 -7.99 -29.13 16.94
CA PRO A 274 -8.01 -29.91 18.18
C PRO A 274 -9.39 -30.51 18.48
N VAL A 275 -10.50 -29.87 18.10
CA VAL A 275 -11.86 -30.44 18.25
C VAL A 275 -12.07 -31.65 17.35
N ILE A 276 -11.67 -31.60 16.07
CA ILE A 276 -11.76 -32.74 15.15
C ILE A 276 -10.87 -33.89 15.63
N PHE A 277 -9.63 -33.62 16.04
CA PHE A 277 -8.74 -34.66 16.57
C PHE A 277 -9.25 -35.26 17.89
N LEU A 278 -9.85 -34.46 18.79
CA LEU A 278 -10.53 -34.95 19.99
C LEU A 278 -11.69 -35.88 19.62
N VAL A 279 -12.57 -35.48 18.70
CA VAL A 279 -13.71 -36.30 18.26
C VAL A 279 -13.25 -37.60 17.61
N VAL A 280 -12.24 -37.54 16.73
CA VAL A 280 -11.64 -38.74 16.11
C VAL A 280 -11.02 -39.65 17.17
N SER A 281 -10.31 -39.11 18.16
CA SER A 281 -9.70 -39.90 19.24
C SER A 281 -10.75 -40.56 20.13
N LEU A 282 -11.85 -39.87 20.45
CA LEU A 282 -12.97 -40.46 21.20
C LEU A 282 -13.69 -41.55 20.38
N VAL A 283 -13.89 -41.36 19.08
CA VAL A 283 -14.46 -42.39 18.18
C VAL A 283 -13.54 -43.62 18.09
N ILE A 284 -12.22 -43.42 18.02
CA ILE A 284 -11.24 -44.53 18.04
C ILE A 284 -11.29 -45.27 19.38
N LEU A 285 -11.23 -44.57 20.52
CA LEU A 285 -11.32 -45.19 21.85
C LEU A 285 -12.62 -45.98 22.03
N PHE A 286 -13.76 -45.39 21.65
CA PHE A 286 -15.07 -46.05 21.69
C PHE A 286 -15.14 -47.29 20.78
N THR A 287 -14.52 -47.23 19.60
CA THR A 287 -14.44 -48.36 18.67
C THR A 287 -13.58 -49.48 19.25
N VAL A 288 -12.40 -49.16 19.76
CA VAL A 288 -11.49 -50.13 20.41
C VAL A 288 -12.15 -50.79 21.62
N SER A 289 -12.96 -50.07 22.40
CA SER A 289 -13.68 -50.64 23.54
C SER A 289 -14.81 -51.60 23.17
N GLN A 290 -15.20 -51.71 21.89
CA GLN A 290 -16.12 -52.75 21.43
C GLN A 290 -15.38 -54.08 21.14
N PHE A 291 -14.08 -54.03 20.81
CA PHE A 291 -13.25 -55.19 20.51
C PHE A 291 -12.44 -55.67 21.72
N VAL A 292 -12.06 -54.76 22.61
CA VAL A 292 -11.34 -55.04 23.87
C VAL A 292 -12.27 -54.70 25.03
N SER A 293 -12.57 -55.67 25.89
CA SER A 293 -13.48 -55.56 27.03
C SER A 293 -12.90 -54.70 28.17
N LEU A 294 -12.71 -53.40 27.91
CA LEU A 294 -12.23 -52.40 28.86
C LEU A 294 -13.34 -52.04 29.85
N GLY A 295 -13.13 -52.36 31.13
CA GLY A 295 -14.03 -51.92 32.20
C GLY A 295 -14.08 -50.39 32.33
N THR A 296 -15.21 -49.85 32.82
CA THR A 296 -15.51 -48.41 32.85
C THR A 296 -14.40 -47.56 33.47
N LEU A 297 -13.72 -48.06 34.51
CA LEU A 297 -12.59 -47.36 35.14
C LEU A 297 -11.41 -47.16 34.16
N TRP A 298 -11.07 -48.16 33.35
CA TRP A 298 -10.02 -48.06 32.35
C TRP A 298 -10.41 -47.12 31.20
N MET A 299 -11.69 -47.11 30.80
CA MET A 299 -12.21 -46.11 29.85
C MET A 299 -12.02 -44.68 30.39
N THR A 300 -12.38 -44.40 31.64
CA THR A 300 -12.16 -43.09 32.26
C THR A 300 -10.67 -42.73 32.33
N VAL A 301 -9.81 -43.68 32.73
CA VAL A 301 -8.35 -43.49 32.82
C VAL A 301 -7.70 -43.20 31.45
N LEU A 302 -8.29 -43.67 30.34
CA LEU A 302 -7.83 -43.35 28.98
C LEU A 302 -8.43 -42.05 28.43
N ILE A 303 -9.70 -41.75 28.74
CA ILE A 303 -10.40 -40.55 28.24
C ILE A 303 -9.87 -39.27 28.91
N VAL A 304 -9.61 -39.28 30.21
CA VAL A 304 -9.14 -38.09 30.96
C VAL A 304 -7.83 -37.50 30.41
N PRO A 305 -6.72 -38.26 30.23
CA PRO A 305 -5.48 -37.69 29.69
C PRO A 305 -5.64 -37.22 28.24
N VAL A 306 -6.42 -37.93 27.41
CA VAL A 306 -6.73 -37.50 26.03
C VAL A 306 -7.47 -36.16 26.04
N LEU A 307 -8.48 -36.01 26.90
CA LEU A 307 -9.23 -34.77 27.05
C LEU A 307 -8.33 -33.64 27.55
N LEU A 308 -7.45 -33.88 28.53
CA LEU A 308 -6.50 -32.89 29.05
C LEU A 308 -5.48 -32.44 27.99
N VAL A 309 -4.96 -33.35 27.16
CA VAL A 309 -4.04 -33.01 26.06
C VAL A 309 -4.74 -32.11 25.03
N PHE A 310 -5.97 -32.44 24.63
CA PHE A 310 -6.72 -31.62 23.67
C PHE A 310 -7.22 -30.29 24.25
N LEU A 311 -7.55 -30.21 25.54
CA LEU A 311 -7.82 -28.93 26.22
C LEU A 311 -6.55 -28.07 26.30
N GLY A 312 -5.40 -28.67 26.62
CA GLY A 312 -4.11 -27.98 26.67
C GLY A 312 -3.69 -27.41 25.31
N TRP A 313 -3.85 -28.18 24.24
CA TRP A 313 -3.63 -27.70 22.87
C TRP A 313 -4.65 -26.61 22.50
N GLY A 314 -5.96 -26.83 22.72
CA GLY A 314 -6.98 -25.82 22.44
C GLY A 314 -6.77 -24.51 23.20
N TRP A 315 -6.28 -24.56 24.44
CA TRP A 315 -5.90 -23.38 25.22
C TRP A 315 -4.66 -22.68 24.65
N TYR A 316 -3.59 -23.43 24.33
CA TYR A 316 -2.38 -22.89 23.70
C TYR A 316 -2.70 -22.11 22.42
N GLU A 317 -3.55 -22.69 21.57
CA GLU A 317 -3.95 -22.13 20.27
C GLU A 317 -4.78 -20.84 20.42
N VAL A 318 -5.67 -20.78 21.43
CA VAL A 318 -6.43 -19.58 21.78
C VAL A 318 -5.53 -18.48 22.36
N GLU A 319 -4.56 -18.85 23.19
CA GLU A 319 -3.60 -17.91 23.79
C GLU A 319 -2.69 -17.32 22.69
N ASP A 320 -2.20 -18.12 21.73
CA ASP A 320 -1.39 -17.64 20.60
C ASP A 320 -2.18 -16.70 19.66
N GLU A 321 -3.40 -17.07 19.24
CA GLU A 321 -4.26 -16.20 18.41
C GLU A 321 -4.71 -14.91 19.13
N SER A 322 -4.72 -14.87 20.48
CA SER A 322 -5.14 -13.69 21.26
C SER A 322 -4.00 -12.74 21.69
N ASN A 323 -2.74 -13.22 21.67
CA ASN A 323 -1.57 -12.41 22.00
C ASN A 323 -1.04 -11.58 20.82
N GLU A 324 -1.37 -11.92 19.57
CA GLU A 324 -1.04 -11.07 18.41
C GLU A 324 -1.81 -9.74 18.43
N ARG A 325 -1.06 -8.62 18.37
CA ARG A 325 -1.62 -7.26 18.48
C ARG A 325 -0.93 -6.31 17.51
N TYR A 326 -1.72 -5.46 16.86
CA TYR A 326 -1.25 -4.47 15.90
C TYR A 326 -1.59 -3.07 16.41
N GLN A 327 -0.58 -2.25 16.65
CA GLN A 327 -0.71 -0.93 17.29
C GLN A 327 -0.34 0.18 16.30
N LEU A 328 -1.25 1.14 16.10
CA LEU A 328 -0.97 2.41 15.44
C LEU A 328 -0.90 3.51 16.51
N THR A 329 0.21 4.23 16.53
CA THR A 329 0.49 5.34 17.43
C THR A 329 0.64 6.61 16.61
N ALA A 330 0.60 7.78 17.26
CA ALA A 330 0.80 9.09 16.65
C ALA A 330 2.04 9.22 15.74
N ASN A 331 3.11 8.44 16.01
CA ASN A 331 4.42 8.58 15.36
C ASN A 331 4.94 7.28 14.72
N ASP A 332 4.44 6.11 15.14
CA ASP A 332 4.91 4.80 14.70
C ASP A 332 3.81 3.73 14.66
N VAL A 333 3.99 2.76 13.75
CA VAL A 333 3.24 1.50 13.69
C VAL A 333 4.08 0.40 14.34
N LYS A 334 3.47 -0.38 15.24
CA LYS A 334 4.04 -1.60 15.82
C LYS A 334 3.20 -2.82 15.47
N SER A 335 3.88 -3.94 15.19
CA SER A 335 3.29 -5.27 15.14
C SER A 335 3.94 -6.11 16.24
N LEU A 336 3.12 -6.54 17.21
CA LEU A 336 3.54 -7.28 18.40
C LEU A 336 3.10 -8.75 18.25
N TYR A 337 4.09 -9.63 18.13
CA TYR A 337 3.89 -11.08 18.08
C TYR A 337 4.46 -11.71 19.36
N LYS A 338 3.60 -12.32 20.18
CA LYS A 338 4.00 -12.97 21.43
C LYS A 338 3.41 -14.37 21.50
N LYS A 339 4.28 -15.37 21.61
CA LYS A 339 3.86 -16.78 21.79
C LYS A 339 3.54 -17.05 23.27
N PRO A 340 2.60 -17.95 23.58
CA PRO A 340 2.10 -18.18 24.95
C PRO A 340 3.16 -18.48 26.01
N LEU A 341 4.31 -19.05 25.62
CA LEU A 341 5.48 -19.30 26.49
C LEU A 341 6.80 -18.94 25.80
N GLY A 342 6.79 -18.00 24.83
CA GLY A 342 7.95 -17.67 24.00
C GLY A 342 8.43 -16.22 24.14
N PRO A 343 9.50 -15.83 23.42
CA PRO A 343 9.92 -14.45 23.32
C PRO A 343 8.87 -13.60 22.59
N GLU A 344 8.89 -12.30 22.86
CA GLU A 344 8.07 -11.30 22.19
C GLU A 344 8.86 -10.68 21.02
N GLU A 345 8.33 -10.80 19.80
CA GLU A 345 8.89 -10.18 18.60
C GLU A 345 8.08 -8.91 18.27
N SER A 346 8.69 -7.74 18.46
CA SER A 346 8.12 -6.47 18.04
C SER A 346 8.76 -6.00 16.73
N ASN A 347 7.93 -5.64 15.75
CA ASN A 347 8.36 -5.03 14.49
C ASN A 347 7.79 -3.61 14.45
N VAL A 348 8.66 -2.60 14.44
CA VAL A 348 8.29 -1.19 14.59
C VAL A 348 8.75 -0.39 13.36
N ALA A 349 7.89 0.47 12.84
CA ALA A 349 8.21 1.40 11.77
C ALA A 349 7.59 2.78 12.05
N GLY A 350 8.39 3.84 11.99
CA GLY A 350 7.88 5.22 12.09
C GLY A 350 6.95 5.56 10.93
N LEU A 351 5.86 6.29 11.20
CA LEU A 351 4.90 6.79 10.19
C LEU A 351 5.61 7.59 9.08
N GLY A 352 6.66 8.32 9.44
CA GLY A 352 7.55 8.97 8.50
C GLY A 352 8.02 8.01 7.40
N GLY A 353 8.49 6.81 7.73
CA GLY A 353 9.08 5.85 6.79
C GLY A 353 8.13 4.90 6.04
N ILE A 354 6.80 5.09 6.10
CA ILE A 354 5.84 4.26 5.38
C ILE A 354 5.74 4.73 3.91
N GLN A 355 5.94 3.81 2.95
CA GLN A 355 5.89 4.12 1.51
C GLN A 355 4.50 3.95 0.90
N ASN A 356 3.78 2.91 1.33
CA ASN A 356 2.56 2.41 0.71
C ASN A 356 1.78 1.57 1.72
N VAL A 357 0.46 1.71 1.73
CA VAL A 357 -0.46 0.92 2.56
C VAL A 357 -1.42 0.21 1.61
N THR A 358 -1.33 -1.11 1.55
CA THR A 358 -2.07 -1.94 0.59
C THR A 358 -2.84 -3.01 1.33
N HIS A 359 -4.17 -2.99 1.22
CA HIS A 359 -5.00 -4.02 1.84
C HIS A 359 -5.37 -5.13 0.86
N LYS A 360 -5.51 -6.35 1.38
CA LYS A 360 -5.76 -7.59 0.64
C LYS A 360 -6.97 -8.33 1.22
N THR A 361 -7.95 -8.64 0.38
CA THR A 361 -9.17 -9.38 0.79
C THR A 361 -9.52 -10.50 -0.19
N THR A 362 -9.85 -11.68 0.31
CA THR A 362 -10.40 -12.80 -0.48
C THR A 362 -11.94 -12.77 -0.43
N PHE A 363 -12.62 -13.51 -1.31
CA PHE A 363 -14.08 -13.64 -1.33
C PHE A 363 -14.73 -13.85 0.07
N PHE A 364 -14.28 -14.86 0.81
CA PHE A 364 -14.76 -15.12 2.18
C PHE A 364 -14.41 -13.99 3.17
N SER A 365 -13.25 -13.34 2.97
CA SER A 365 -12.80 -12.19 3.75
C SER A 365 -13.73 -10.98 3.58
N ARG A 366 -14.23 -10.72 2.37
CA ARG A 366 -15.26 -9.70 2.12
C ARG A 366 -16.58 -10.05 2.82
N LEU A 367 -17.04 -11.30 2.67
CA LEU A 367 -18.31 -11.76 3.27
C LEU A 367 -18.31 -11.65 4.80
N LEU A 368 -17.18 -11.96 5.44
CA LEU A 368 -16.99 -11.95 6.89
C LEU A 368 -16.26 -10.69 7.40
N LYS A 369 -16.05 -9.69 6.53
CA LYS A 369 -15.42 -8.38 6.78
C LYS A 369 -14.07 -8.42 7.53
N TYR A 370 -13.18 -9.34 7.11
CA TYR A 370 -11.77 -9.39 7.52
C TYR A 370 -10.81 -9.25 6.33
N GLY A 371 -9.51 -9.17 6.60
CA GLY A 371 -8.44 -9.36 5.62
C GLY A 371 -7.09 -8.87 6.15
N ASP A 372 -6.13 -8.69 5.25
CA ASP A 372 -4.76 -8.33 5.64
C ASP A 372 -4.44 -6.88 5.20
N VAL A 373 -3.65 -6.16 5.99
CA VAL A 373 -3.06 -4.87 5.58
C VAL A 373 -1.55 -5.02 5.54
N VAL A 374 -0.97 -4.65 4.39
CA VAL A 374 0.46 -4.73 4.11
C VAL A 374 1.01 -3.31 4.06
N ILE A 375 2.04 -3.05 4.85
CA ILE A 375 2.65 -1.75 5.06
C ILE A 375 4.11 -1.85 4.59
N ASP A 376 4.39 -1.23 3.44
CA ASP A 376 5.72 -1.22 2.85
C ASP A 376 6.55 -0.09 3.47
N THR A 377 7.72 -0.42 4.01
CA THR A 377 8.63 0.51 4.70
C THR A 377 9.79 0.95 3.80
N ALA A 378 10.30 2.15 4.05
CA ALA A 378 11.45 2.70 3.31
C ALA A 378 12.76 1.99 3.68
N GLY A 379 13.76 2.07 2.80
CA GLY A 379 15.13 1.61 3.09
C GLY A 379 15.33 0.09 3.15
N GLY A 380 14.39 -0.72 2.65
CA GLY A 380 14.52 -2.19 2.65
C GLY A 380 14.22 -2.85 4.00
N GLY A 381 13.60 -2.11 4.93
CA GLY A 381 13.14 -2.65 6.20
C GLY A 381 12.12 -3.80 6.04
N LYS A 382 11.97 -4.61 7.09
CA LYS A 382 10.99 -5.71 7.11
C LYS A 382 9.57 -5.16 6.93
N GLN A 383 8.85 -5.71 5.95
CA GLN A 383 7.46 -5.36 5.66
C GLN A 383 6.57 -5.68 6.87
N ILE A 384 5.78 -4.72 7.32
CA ILE A 384 4.81 -4.94 8.41
C ILE A 384 3.50 -5.45 7.79
N ILE A 385 2.99 -6.56 8.31
CA ILE A 385 1.74 -7.17 7.87
C ILE A 385 0.82 -7.30 9.07
N PHE A 386 -0.31 -6.61 9.03
CA PHE A 386 -1.43 -6.83 9.96
C PHE A 386 -2.29 -7.95 9.37
N GLN A 387 -2.23 -9.14 9.95
CA GLN A 387 -2.90 -10.32 9.40
C GLN A 387 -4.33 -10.43 9.93
N ARG A 388 -5.27 -10.84 9.08
CA ARG A 388 -6.61 -11.30 9.47
C ARG A 388 -7.43 -10.30 10.30
N ILE A 389 -7.16 -9.00 10.21
CA ILE A 389 -7.84 -7.96 11.00
C ILE A 389 -9.27 -7.71 10.50
N PRO A 390 -10.20 -7.23 11.36
CA PRO A 390 -11.48 -6.69 10.89
C PRO A 390 -11.27 -5.48 9.97
N ARG A 391 -12.14 -5.38 8.94
CA ARG A 391 -12.30 -4.22 8.05
C ARG A 391 -10.96 -3.58 7.62
N PRO A 392 -10.11 -4.31 6.88
CA PRO A 392 -8.78 -3.84 6.51
C PRO A 392 -8.80 -2.58 5.62
N SER A 393 -9.92 -2.26 4.98
CA SER A 393 -10.14 -0.98 4.30
C SER A 393 -10.18 0.20 5.27
N GLU A 394 -10.97 0.12 6.35
CA GLU A 394 -11.00 1.14 7.40
C GLU A 394 -9.61 1.29 8.05
N ALA A 395 -8.96 0.16 8.38
CA ALA A 395 -7.62 0.17 8.97
C ALA A 395 -6.56 0.82 8.06
N SER A 396 -6.51 0.44 6.77
CA SER A 396 -5.59 1.08 5.79
C SER A 396 -5.85 2.58 5.64
N SER A 397 -7.12 2.99 5.66
CA SER A 397 -7.52 4.40 5.60
C SER A 397 -7.02 5.18 6.83
N THR A 398 -7.20 4.63 8.04
CA THR A 398 -6.72 5.26 9.28
C THR A 398 -5.19 5.35 9.35
N ILE A 399 -4.44 4.36 8.84
CA ILE A 399 -2.96 4.43 8.79
C ILE A 399 -2.50 5.56 7.86
N SER A 400 -3.07 5.69 6.66
CA SER A 400 -2.76 6.80 5.75
C SER A 400 -3.12 8.16 6.36
N GLU A 401 -4.28 8.27 7.00
CA GLU A 401 -4.72 9.47 7.69
C GLU A 401 -3.81 9.87 8.85
N TYR A 402 -3.35 8.91 9.67
CA TYR A 402 -2.33 9.13 10.70
C TYR A 402 -1.00 9.59 10.09
N GLN A 403 -0.58 9.00 8.97
CA GLN A 403 0.63 9.43 8.26
C GLN A 403 0.51 10.87 7.75
N ALA A 404 -0.65 11.26 7.19
CA ALA A 404 -0.92 12.62 6.77
C ALA A 404 -0.89 13.62 7.95
N LEU A 405 -1.43 13.24 9.11
CA LEU A 405 -1.34 14.04 10.34
C LEU A 405 0.09 14.16 10.88
N PHE A 406 0.88 13.08 10.84
CA PHE A 406 2.29 13.11 11.19
C PHE A 406 3.05 14.11 10.31
N ARG A 407 2.94 14.01 8.99
CA ARG A 407 3.64 14.92 8.06
C ARG A 407 3.07 16.35 8.06
N LYS A 408 1.85 16.57 8.54
CA LYS A 408 1.33 17.93 8.81
C LYS A 408 2.06 18.57 10.00
N ARG A 409 2.31 17.82 11.09
CA ARG A 409 3.07 18.29 12.27
C ARG A 409 4.55 18.50 11.97
N GLU A 410 5.15 17.65 11.14
CA GLU A 410 6.50 17.79 10.59
C GLU A 410 6.65 19.13 9.86
N LYS A 411 5.82 19.39 8.83
CA LYS A 411 5.80 20.66 8.07
C LYS A 411 5.58 21.92 8.93
N TYR A 412 4.80 21.84 10.02
CA TYR A 412 4.67 22.96 10.96
C TYR A 412 5.98 23.21 11.72
N THR A 413 6.65 22.15 12.18
CA THR A 413 7.93 22.21 12.91
C THR A 413 9.05 22.78 12.03
N ASP A 414 9.15 22.31 10.79
CA ASP A 414 10.14 22.79 9.80
C ASP A 414 9.98 24.28 9.53
N ALA A 415 8.73 24.75 9.37
CA ALA A 415 8.47 26.13 9.00
C ALA A 415 8.55 27.11 10.18
N LEU A 416 8.23 26.67 11.40
CA LEU A 416 8.55 27.43 12.61
C LEU A 416 10.07 27.59 12.76
N THR A 417 10.83 26.56 12.42
CA THR A 417 12.30 26.58 12.39
C THR A 417 12.83 27.55 11.32
N LEU A 418 12.29 27.50 10.09
CA LEU A 418 12.62 28.44 9.01
C LEU A 418 12.27 29.89 9.38
N LEU A 419 11.10 30.14 9.98
CA LEU A 419 10.68 31.46 10.43
C LEU A 419 11.63 32.03 11.49
N LYS A 420 12.10 31.17 12.42
CA LYS A 420 13.09 31.54 13.44
C LYS A 420 14.42 31.95 12.80
N TYR A 421 14.94 31.17 11.85
CA TYR A 421 16.17 31.52 11.13
C TYR A 421 16.03 32.80 10.31
N TYR A 422 14.90 32.99 9.61
CA TYR A 422 14.62 34.23 8.88
C TYR A 422 14.60 35.45 9.82
N HIS A 423 13.92 35.35 10.97
CA HIS A 423 13.88 36.44 11.95
C HIS A 423 15.26 36.75 12.55
N GLN A 424 16.07 35.73 12.83
CA GLN A 424 17.45 35.90 13.30
C GLN A 424 18.31 36.62 12.24
N SER A 425 18.28 36.17 10.98
CA SER A 425 19.00 36.81 9.87
C SER A 425 18.61 38.28 9.68
N GLN A 426 17.33 38.63 9.82
CA GLN A 426 16.87 40.03 9.78
C GLN A 426 17.46 40.86 10.92
N GLN A 427 17.54 40.33 12.15
CA GLN A 427 18.22 41.01 13.26
C GLN A 427 19.73 41.18 13.01
N GLU A 428 20.39 40.17 12.44
CA GLU A 428 21.82 40.21 12.11
C GLU A 428 22.12 41.24 11.02
N HIS A 429 21.33 41.30 9.96
CA HIS A 429 21.43 42.36 8.94
C HIS A 429 21.22 43.76 9.53
N GLN A 430 20.22 43.93 10.42
CA GLN A 430 19.94 45.23 11.03
C GLN A 430 21.04 45.67 12.02
N ARG A 431 21.73 44.71 12.67
CA ARG A 431 22.94 44.99 13.46
C ARG A 431 24.13 45.35 12.58
N ALA A 432 24.41 44.59 11.53
CA ALA A 432 25.49 44.87 10.59
C ALA A 432 25.35 46.27 9.96
N TYR A 433 24.12 46.67 9.60
CA TYR A 433 23.82 48.02 9.09
C TYR A 433 24.01 49.11 10.17
N LEU A 434 23.70 48.83 11.44
CA LEU A 434 23.99 49.74 12.55
C LEU A 434 25.51 49.89 12.78
N ASP A 435 26.26 48.80 12.73
CA ASP A 435 27.72 48.82 12.88
C ASP A 435 28.40 49.54 11.69
N GLU A 436 27.91 49.34 10.45
CA GLU A 436 28.34 50.07 9.26
C GLU A 436 28.05 51.58 9.38
N LEU A 437 26.87 51.96 9.89
CA LEU A 437 26.53 53.35 10.19
C LEU A 437 27.43 53.95 11.29
N LEU A 438 27.82 53.17 12.29
CA LEU A 438 28.72 53.62 13.36
C LEU A 438 30.16 53.79 12.84
N MET A 439 30.68 52.83 12.06
CA MET A 439 31.97 52.94 11.36
C MET A 439 32.01 54.18 10.47
N THR A 440 30.93 54.46 9.73
CA THR A 440 30.83 55.61 8.81
C THR A 440 30.68 56.95 9.54
N ARG A 441 30.21 56.97 10.79
CA ARG A 441 29.97 58.20 11.58
C ARG A 441 31.05 58.54 12.61
N LEU A 442 32.13 57.78 12.72
CA LEU A 442 33.25 58.08 13.60
C LEU A 442 34.35 58.86 12.85
N PRO A 443 34.40 60.20 12.94
CA PRO A 443 35.53 60.96 12.39
C PRO A 443 36.83 60.60 13.12
N SER A 444 37.93 60.55 12.36
CA SER A 444 39.24 60.10 12.86
C SER A 444 39.78 60.99 13.98
N ALA A 445 39.60 60.59 15.23
CA ALA A 445 40.02 61.32 16.43
C ALA A 445 41.54 61.21 16.68
N THR A 446 42.37 61.54 15.68
CA THR A 446 43.84 61.37 15.77
C THR A 446 44.64 62.33 14.86
N ASN A 447 44.77 63.60 15.25
CA ASN A 447 46.07 64.32 15.29
C ASN A 447 45.95 65.81 15.66
N GLY A 448 47.05 66.37 16.23
CA GLY A 448 47.39 67.80 16.24
C GLY A 448 46.47 68.73 17.07
N ASN A 449 46.93 69.45 18.09
CA ASN A 449 48.17 70.22 18.08
C ASN A 449 48.69 70.58 19.48
N ARG A 450 49.99 70.88 19.50
CA ARG A 450 50.66 71.72 20.51
C ARG A 450 50.74 73.16 19.99
N GLU A 451 51.18 74.06 20.87
CA GLU A 451 51.71 75.40 20.57
C GLU A 451 50.74 76.53 20.18
N SER A 452 51.17 77.72 20.58
CA SER A 452 50.49 79.02 20.47
C SER A 452 50.82 79.71 19.14
N ALA A 453 49.96 80.63 18.68
CA ALA A 453 50.26 82.08 18.72
C ALA A 453 49.47 82.95 17.70
N ASN A 454 48.77 83.96 18.24
CA ASN A 454 48.65 85.33 17.70
C ASN A 454 47.84 85.59 16.40
N GLY A 455 47.37 86.85 16.25
CA GLY A 455 46.46 87.36 15.18
C GLY A 455 44.98 87.31 15.62
N HIS A 456 44.19 88.39 15.71
CA HIS A 456 43.91 89.51 14.78
C HIS A 456 43.37 88.99 13.42
N GLN A 457 42.17 89.35 12.92
CA GLN A 457 41.26 90.49 13.17
C GLN A 457 39.77 90.05 12.88
N GLU A 458 38.71 90.57 13.54
CA GLU A 458 37.86 91.73 13.14
C GLU A 458 37.03 91.50 11.83
N GLN A 459 35.70 91.71 11.69
CA GLN A 459 34.58 92.16 12.56
C GLN A 459 33.19 91.82 11.90
N ALA A 460 32.06 92.33 12.46
CA ALA A 460 30.66 92.31 11.96
C ALA A 460 29.87 90.95 12.08
N LYS A 461 28.71 90.86 12.77
CA LYS A 461 27.32 91.35 12.48
C LYS A 461 26.62 90.55 11.35
N GLU A 462 25.35 90.11 11.43
CA GLU A 462 24.25 90.52 12.33
C GLU A 462 23.17 89.41 12.53
N GLN A 463 22.79 89.15 13.79
CA GLN A 463 21.45 88.85 14.39
C GLN A 463 20.25 88.63 13.41
N ASP A 464 19.38 87.60 13.47
CA ASP A 464 18.48 87.14 14.57
C ASP A 464 17.73 85.79 14.24
N THR A 465 16.71 85.47 15.06
CA THR A 465 16.03 84.21 15.44
C THR A 465 15.14 83.39 14.46
N ARG A 466 15.04 82.09 14.82
CA ARG A 466 13.88 81.15 14.78
C ARG A 466 13.34 80.60 13.43
N GLY A 467 13.23 79.27 13.40
CA GLY A 467 12.38 78.49 12.49
C GLY A 467 12.51 76.98 12.76
N GLU A 468 11.41 76.30 13.13
CA GLU A 468 11.41 74.90 13.59
C GLU A 468 10.55 74.02 12.66
N SER A 469 11.02 72.82 12.29
CA SER A 469 10.25 71.54 12.17
C SER A 469 10.77 70.53 11.12
N SER A 470 10.69 69.25 11.52
CA SER A 470 10.46 68.01 10.75
C SER A 470 11.38 67.55 9.59
N PRO A 471 11.93 66.31 9.66
CA PRO A 471 12.49 65.59 8.50
C PRO A 471 11.39 64.83 7.69
N PRO A 472 11.68 64.42 6.43
CA PRO A 472 10.73 63.64 5.61
C PRO A 472 10.66 62.16 6.00
N ALA A 473 9.54 61.51 5.63
CA ALA A 473 9.28 60.09 5.84
C ALA A 473 9.90 59.21 4.72
N PRO A 474 10.18 57.91 4.98
CA PRO A 474 10.75 57.01 3.97
C PRO A 474 9.74 56.57 2.91
N GLU A 475 10.19 56.44 1.66
CA GLU A 475 9.38 55.89 0.57
C GLU A 475 9.13 54.39 0.71
N THR A 476 7.98 53.93 0.21
CA THR A 476 7.70 52.50 0.02
C THR A 476 8.19 52.07 -1.37
N GLN A 477 9.15 51.15 -1.43
CA GLN A 477 9.57 50.49 -2.68
C GLN A 477 9.41 48.97 -2.58
N ALA A 478 9.40 48.28 -3.73
CA ALA A 478 8.55 47.11 -3.95
C ALA A 478 9.16 45.73 -3.65
N LEU A 479 8.27 44.72 -3.61
CA LEU A 479 8.57 43.29 -3.52
C LEU A 479 9.50 42.81 -4.66
N PRO A 480 10.59 42.07 -4.36
CA PRO A 480 11.31 41.30 -5.37
C PRO A 480 10.55 40.00 -5.72
N THR A 481 10.39 39.72 -7.01
CA THR A 481 9.77 38.48 -7.51
C THR A 481 10.73 37.29 -7.45
N VAL A 482 10.22 36.11 -7.07
CA VAL A 482 10.99 34.85 -7.07
C VAL A 482 11.41 34.45 -8.50
N PRO A 483 12.71 34.21 -8.78
CA PRO A 483 13.15 33.68 -10.06
C PRO A 483 12.71 32.23 -10.27
N SER A 484 12.25 31.90 -11.48
CA SER A 484 12.05 30.51 -11.90
C SER A 484 13.39 29.91 -12.35
N GLY A 485 13.75 28.71 -11.89
CA GLY A 485 15.06 28.12 -12.14
C GLY A 485 15.24 27.55 -13.55
N GLY A 486 16.38 27.85 -14.20
CA GLY A 486 16.59 27.56 -15.63
C GLY A 486 18.03 27.40 -16.13
N GLY A 487 18.89 26.64 -15.44
CA GLY A 487 19.98 25.85 -16.05
C GLY A 487 21.32 26.49 -16.50
N VAL A 488 22.35 25.62 -16.50
CA VAL A 488 23.56 25.59 -17.38
C VAL A 488 24.87 26.31 -16.91
N THR A 489 25.80 25.47 -16.42
CA THR A 489 27.29 25.49 -16.43
C THR A 489 28.16 26.65 -15.84
N ALA A 490 29.06 26.25 -14.92
CA ALA A 490 30.53 26.52 -14.76
C ALA A 490 31.09 27.96 -14.97
N THR A 491 32.10 28.44 -14.22
CA THR A 491 33.38 27.80 -13.81
C THR A 491 34.00 28.36 -12.50
N ASP A 492 34.87 27.55 -11.87
CA ASP A 492 35.98 27.88 -10.94
C ASP A 492 35.71 28.54 -9.56
N GLY A 493 36.62 28.27 -8.59
CA GLY A 493 36.48 28.55 -7.15
C GLY A 493 37.49 29.58 -6.60
N PRO A 494 38.12 29.40 -5.40
CA PRO A 494 38.26 28.16 -4.59
C PRO A 494 37.46 28.16 -3.26
N LEU A 495 37.53 27.03 -2.53
CA LEU A 495 36.91 26.86 -1.21
C LEU A 495 37.76 27.44 -0.06
N VAL A 496 37.08 27.83 1.02
CA VAL A 496 37.63 27.91 2.38
C VAL A 496 36.76 27.07 3.31
N SER A 497 37.37 26.13 4.03
CA SER A 497 36.72 25.29 5.04
C SER A 497 36.51 26.04 6.35
N LEU A 498 35.36 25.86 7.00
CA LEU A 498 35.12 26.33 8.37
C LEU A 498 34.91 25.16 9.33
N ASP A 499 35.55 25.27 10.49
CA ASP A 499 35.68 24.23 11.51
C ASP A 499 34.51 24.24 12.51
N LYS A 500 34.36 23.16 13.29
CA LYS A 500 33.23 22.92 14.18
C LYS A 500 33.71 22.83 15.64
N PRO A 501 33.29 23.75 16.54
CA PRO A 501 33.85 23.82 17.88
C PRO A 501 33.42 22.66 18.78
N GLU A 502 34.38 22.08 19.49
CA GLU A 502 34.13 21.16 20.61
C GLU A 502 33.73 21.90 21.90
N THR A 503 33.01 21.22 22.79
CA THR A 503 32.79 21.63 24.17
C THR A 503 33.15 20.48 25.12
N GLY A 504 34.28 20.59 25.81
CA GLY A 504 34.72 19.60 26.81
C GLY A 504 34.46 20.04 28.27
N GLY A 505 34.52 19.09 29.23
CA GLY A 505 34.46 19.42 30.66
C GLY A 505 34.39 18.22 31.62
N ALA A 506 35.48 18.00 32.38
CA ALA A 506 35.66 17.06 33.51
C ALA A 506 35.58 15.54 33.19
N ALA A 507 36.55 14.66 33.52
CA ALA A 507 37.31 14.38 34.77
C ALA A 507 36.47 13.64 35.83
N ARG A 508 36.88 12.56 36.51
CA ARG A 508 38.14 11.74 36.69
C ARG A 508 37.71 10.40 37.38
N ALA A 509 38.46 9.29 37.56
CA ALA A 509 39.78 8.75 37.12
C ALA A 509 39.91 7.27 37.61
N LEU A 510 41.13 6.69 37.49
CA LEU A 510 41.66 5.42 38.06
C LEU A 510 41.51 4.13 37.23
N GLU A 511 42.66 3.47 37.02
CA GLU A 511 42.88 2.10 36.51
C GLU A 511 43.28 1.17 37.70
N PRO A 512 43.74 -0.11 37.55
CA PRO A 512 43.87 -0.96 36.35
C PRO A 512 43.46 -2.45 36.49
N GLY A 513 43.46 -3.17 35.34
CA GLY A 513 43.87 -4.59 35.26
C GLY A 513 42.80 -5.63 34.87
N GLY A 514 43.15 -6.58 33.98
CA GLY A 514 42.39 -7.83 33.77
C GLY A 514 42.26 -8.31 32.31
N ASP A 515 43.25 -9.08 31.85
CA ASP A 515 43.27 -10.16 30.85
C ASP A 515 42.53 -10.12 29.48
N GLU A 516 43.33 -10.52 28.49
CA GLU A 516 43.11 -11.05 27.13
C GLU A 516 41.76 -11.77 26.86
N THR A 517 41.15 -11.68 25.67
CA THR A 517 41.69 -12.25 24.41
C THR A 517 40.92 -11.75 23.18
N MET A 518 41.56 -11.80 21.99
CA MET A 518 40.94 -11.45 20.70
C MET A 518 40.57 -12.67 19.85
N VAL A 519 39.46 -12.58 19.11
CA VAL A 519 39.32 -13.15 17.75
C VAL A 519 38.55 -12.15 16.89
N ALA A 520 39.08 -11.80 15.73
CA ALA A 520 38.41 -11.02 14.69
C ALA A 520 38.89 -11.47 13.31
N GLU A 521 37.96 -11.63 12.37
CA GLU A 521 38.19 -12.03 10.97
C GLU A 521 37.30 -11.12 10.10
N ALA A 522 37.78 -10.68 8.93
CA ALA A 522 37.22 -9.52 8.22
C ALA A 522 36.71 -9.82 6.81
N GLU A 523 35.90 -8.91 6.26
CA GLU A 523 35.38 -8.94 4.88
C GLU A 523 36.45 -8.58 3.83
N PRO A 524 36.33 -9.08 2.59
CA PRO A 524 37.08 -8.57 1.43
C PRO A 524 36.19 -7.77 0.45
N GLU A 525 36.67 -6.61 -0.02
CA GLU A 525 36.16 -5.95 -1.24
C GLU A 525 36.77 -6.57 -2.53
N PRO A 526 36.09 -6.44 -3.70
CA PRO A 526 36.57 -6.92 -4.99
C PRO A 526 37.15 -5.82 -5.89
N ASP A 527 38.12 -6.14 -6.76
CA ASP A 527 38.61 -5.23 -7.82
C ASP A 527 39.27 -5.98 -9.01
N GLY A 528 39.43 -5.30 -10.15
CA GLY A 528 40.30 -5.72 -11.27
C GLY A 528 39.63 -6.18 -12.59
N VAL A 529 40.16 -5.72 -13.74
CA VAL A 529 39.63 -5.97 -15.11
C VAL A 529 40.77 -6.08 -16.16
N SER A 530 40.66 -7.06 -17.09
CA SER A 530 41.36 -7.17 -18.40
C SER A 530 42.89 -7.44 -18.44
N PRO A 531 43.49 -7.90 -19.59
CA PRO A 531 42.95 -8.69 -20.72
C PRO A 531 43.90 -9.80 -21.31
N GLU A 532 43.45 -10.47 -22.38
CA GLU A 532 44.22 -10.82 -23.62
C GLU A 532 44.84 -12.24 -23.88
N HIS A 533 44.64 -12.76 -25.12
CA HIS A 533 45.31 -13.88 -25.86
C HIS A 533 45.24 -15.33 -25.26
N ASP A 534 45.22 -16.47 -26.00
CA ASP A 534 45.08 -16.79 -27.45
C ASP A 534 44.66 -18.29 -27.66
N ARG A 535 44.19 -18.63 -28.88
CA ARG A 535 44.19 -19.95 -29.60
C ARG A 535 43.15 -21.09 -29.42
N ASP A 536 42.92 -21.69 -30.61
CA ASP A 536 42.70 -23.10 -30.97
C ASP A 536 41.43 -23.89 -30.57
N ARG A 537 40.39 -23.64 -31.37
CA ARG A 537 39.62 -24.58 -32.25
C ARG A 537 38.88 -25.82 -31.69
N PRO A 538 37.78 -26.25 -32.36
CA PRO A 538 36.90 -27.34 -31.90
C PRO A 538 37.10 -28.67 -32.65
N ASP A 539 36.47 -29.74 -32.15
CA ASP A 539 36.01 -30.86 -32.98
C ASP A 539 34.70 -31.48 -32.44
N SER A 540 34.05 -32.40 -33.17
CA SER A 540 32.65 -32.84 -32.91
C SER A 540 32.48 -34.39 -32.67
N PRO A 541 31.37 -35.12 -32.96
CA PRO A 541 30.62 -35.79 -31.87
C PRO A 541 30.24 -37.30 -32.07
N SER A 542 29.55 -37.87 -31.07
CA SER A 542 28.75 -39.14 -31.10
C SER A 542 29.55 -40.47 -31.04
N PRO A 543 28.91 -41.68 -30.95
CA PRO A 543 27.53 -42.08 -30.59
C PRO A 543 27.43 -43.31 -29.62
N SER A 544 26.25 -43.96 -29.55
CA SER A 544 25.95 -45.38 -29.14
C SER A 544 25.69 -45.71 -27.65
N ALA A 545 25.01 -46.83 -27.26
CA ALA A 545 23.87 -47.59 -27.83
C ALA A 545 23.40 -48.72 -26.85
N ASN A 546 22.19 -49.29 -27.06
CA ASN A 546 21.76 -50.68 -26.68
C ASN A 546 21.60 -51.07 -25.17
N GLU A 547 20.83 -52.10 -24.75
CA GLU A 547 19.68 -52.88 -25.31
C GLU A 547 18.97 -53.71 -24.17
N ARG A 548 17.85 -54.40 -24.49
CA ARG A 548 17.20 -55.57 -23.80
C ARG A 548 16.40 -55.31 -22.49
N GLN A 549 15.12 -55.69 -22.39
CA GLN A 549 14.43 -57.02 -22.35
C GLN A 549 14.61 -57.77 -21.01
N GLY A 550 13.60 -58.38 -20.37
CA GLY A 550 12.14 -58.45 -20.63
C GLY A 550 11.45 -59.56 -19.77
N GLY A 551 10.12 -59.59 -19.64
CA GLY A 551 9.40 -60.70 -18.97
C GLY A 551 7.96 -60.41 -18.49
N ASP A 552 7.05 -61.35 -18.74
CA ASP A 552 5.61 -61.47 -18.36
C ASP A 552 5.36 -63.01 -18.09
N PRO A 553 4.17 -63.61 -17.80
CA PRO A 553 2.80 -63.08 -17.73
C PRO A 553 1.84 -63.68 -16.64
N THR A 554 0.55 -63.33 -16.76
CA THR A 554 -0.70 -64.08 -16.39
C THR A 554 -1.14 -64.31 -14.93
N ALA A 555 -2.37 -63.84 -14.63
CA ALA A 555 -3.47 -64.61 -14.01
C ALA A 555 -4.84 -63.91 -14.28
N SER A 556 -5.98 -64.61 -14.17
CA SER A 556 -7.30 -64.11 -14.63
C SER A 556 -8.45 -64.38 -13.64
N ARG A 557 -9.44 -63.48 -13.52
CA ARG A 557 -10.90 -63.80 -13.35
C ARG A 557 -11.86 -62.59 -13.28
N GLN A 558 -13.12 -62.88 -13.57
CA GLN A 558 -14.38 -62.10 -13.50
C GLN A 558 -15.51 -63.14 -13.19
N PRO A 559 -16.83 -62.82 -13.07
CA PRO A 559 -17.55 -61.57 -12.78
C PRO A 559 -18.74 -61.72 -11.75
N ALA A 560 -19.42 -60.61 -11.40
CA ALA A 560 -20.80 -60.53 -10.85
C ALA A 560 -21.29 -59.06 -11.01
N ARG A 561 -22.52 -58.61 -11.38
CA ARG A 561 -23.94 -59.02 -11.21
C ARG A 561 -24.39 -59.06 -9.75
N THR A 562 -25.45 -58.38 -9.25
CA THR A 562 -26.59 -57.60 -9.82
C THR A 562 -27.03 -56.58 -8.72
N SER A 563 -27.70 -55.42 -8.93
CA SER A 563 -29.13 -55.24 -9.26
C SER A 563 -29.57 -53.75 -9.27
N GLN A 564 -30.86 -53.47 -9.56
CA GLN A 564 -31.53 -52.14 -9.62
C GLN A 564 -33.07 -52.32 -9.48
N PRO A 565 -33.91 -51.27 -9.33
CA PRO A 565 -33.68 -49.90 -8.84
C PRO A 565 -34.38 -49.69 -7.47
N PRO A 566 -35.62 -49.15 -7.23
CA PRO A 566 -36.57 -48.32 -8.01
C PRO A 566 -36.99 -46.95 -7.39
N ARG A 567 -37.31 -45.99 -8.28
CA ARG A 567 -38.22 -44.81 -8.20
C ARG A 567 -38.82 -44.30 -6.87
N GLY A 568 -38.75 -42.97 -6.69
CA GLY A 568 -39.73 -42.18 -5.93
C GLY A 568 -39.86 -40.73 -6.45
N ASN A 569 -41.03 -40.36 -6.99
CA ASN A 569 -41.34 -38.97 -7.37
C ASN A 569 -42.06 -38.25 -6.21
N ARG A 570 -41.71 -36.97 -5.95
CA ARG A 570 -42.70 -35.86 -5.84
C ARG A 570 -42.05 -34.48 -5.69
N VAL A 571 -42.55 -33.57 -6.53
CA VAL A 571 -42.69 -32.10 -6.40
C VAL A 571 -44.12 -31.89 -5.84
N PRO A 572 -44.51 -30.79 -5.16
CA PRO A 572 -43.87 -29.47 -5.07
C PRO A 572 -42.97 -29.23 -3.85
#